data_AF-A0A1C4RQF3-F1
#
_entry.id   AF-A0A1C4RQF3-F1
#
_cell.length_a   1.000
_cell.length_b   1.000
_cell.length_c   1.000
_cell.angle_alpha   90.00
_cell.angle_beta   90.00
_cell.angle_gamma   90.00
#
_symmetry.space_group_name_H-M   'P 1'
#
loop_
_entity.id
_entity.type
_entity.pdbx_description
1 polymer ?
#
loop_
_entity_poly.entity_id
_entity_poly.type
_entity_poly.pdbx_seq_one_letter_code
_entity_poly.pdbx_strand_id
1 'polypeptide(L)' 'MPGEPVHAFLRDFDRAWAAASPYASLGARQRWIAAVRAVAADWPVTDGVRRWRQGEITVGWDALRPNSR' A
#
# COMPACT_ATOMS: atom_id res chain seq x y z
N MET A 1 3.61 -4.90 -18.61
CA MET A 1 2.23 -5.39 -18.76
C MET A 1 1.26 -4.26 -18.41
N PRO A 2 0.47 -3.74 -19.34
CA PRO A 2 -0.64 -2.86 -18.98
C PRO A 2 -1.80 -3.72 -18.46
N GLY A 3 -2.35 -3.37 -17.29
CA GLY A 3 -3.72 -3.79 -16.91
C GLY A 3 -3.88 -4.88 -15.85
N GLU A 4 -2.81 -5.36 -15.20
CA GLU A 4 -2.99 -6.23 -14.02
C GLU A 4 -3.28 -5.41 -12.76
N PRO A 5 -4.28 -5.79 -11.94
CA PRO A 5 -4.63 -5.06 -10.72
C PRO A 5 -3.46 -4.89 -9.74
N VAL A 6 -2.55 -5.87 -9.66
CA VAL A 6 -1.33 -5.75 -8.84
C VAL A 6 -0.45 -4.57 -9.23
N HIS A 7 -0.33 -4.26 -10.53
CA HIS A 7 0.43 -3.11 -10.99
C HIS A 7 -0.31 -1.79 -10.75
N ALA A 8 -1.63 -1.80 -10.64
CA ALA A 8 -2.39 -0.63 -10.19
C ALA A 8 -2.12 -0.38 -8.69
N PHE A 9 -2.22 -1.41 -7.87
CA PHE A 9 -1.91 -1.34 -6.45
C PHE A 9 -0.49 -0.82 -6.19
N LEU A 10 0.52 -1.37 -6.86
CA LEU A 10 1.91 -0.93 -6.68
C LEU A 10 2.13 0.53 -7.08
N ARG A 11 1.43 1.02 -8.12
CA ARG A 11 1.49 2.44 -8.52
C ARG A 11 0.81 3.35 -7.50
N ASP A 12 -0.34 2.93 -6.97
CA ASP A 12 -1.06 3.71 -5.95
C ASP A 12 -0.26 3.75 -4.64
N PHE A 13 0.36 2.62 -4.28
CA PHE A 13 1.26 2.54 -3.15
C PHE A 13 2.49 3.43 -3.31
N ASP A 14 3.12 3.45 -4.49
CA ASP A 14 4.25 4.34 -4.79
C ASP A 14 3.86 5.82 -4.66
N ARG A 15 2.68 6.19 -5.16
CA ARG A 15 2.12 7.55 -4.99
C ARG A 15 1.90 7.88 -3.51
N ALA A 16 1.32 6.97 -2.73
CA ALA A 16 1.12 7.14 -1.30
C ALA A 16 2.46 7.27 -0.55
N TRP A 17 3.47 6.49 -0.92
CA TRP A 17 4.81 6.55 -0.34
C TRP A 17 5.52 7.88 -0.65
N ALA A 18 5.39 8.40 -1.86
CA ALA A 18 5.91 9.71 -2.26
C ALA A 18 5.21 10.83 -1.48
N ALA A 19 3.88 10.79 -1.38
CA ALA A 19 3.10 11.76 -0.60
C ALA A 19 3.45 11.72 0.91
N ALA A 20 3.85 10.57 1.44
CA ALA A 20 4.30 10.42 2.82
C ALA A 20 5.74 10.92 3.09
N SER A 21 6.44 11.49 2.09
CA SER A 21 7.81 12.03 2.26
C SER A 21 8.02 12.93 3.49
N PRO A 22 7.08 13.83 3.87
CA PRO A 22 7.23 14.66 5.07
C PRO A 22 7.41 13.88 6.38
N TYR A 23 6.94 12.63 6.46
CA TYR A 23 7.10 11.76 7.62
C TYR A 23 8.50 11.14 7.73
N ALA A 24 9.38 11.34 6.74
CA ALA A 24 10.72 10.76 6.75
C ALA A 24 11.56 11.22 7.95
N SER A 25 11.37 12.46 8.43
CA SER A 25 12.01 13.00 9.65
C SER A 25 11.60 12.25 10.92
N LEU A 26 10.43 11.60 10.92
CA LEU A 26 9.91 10.77 12.01
C LEU A 26 10.31 9.29 11.88
N GLY A 27 11.09 8.96 10.84
CA GLY A 27 11.63 7.63 10.56
C GLY A 27 10.82 6.82 9.55
N ALA A 28 11.50 5.86 8.92
CA ALA A 28 10.94 5.01 7.85
C ALA A 28 9.65 4.29 8.26
N ARG A 29 9.54 3.88 9.53
CA ARG A 29 8.34 3.22 10.09
C ARG A 29 7.12 4.14 10.11
N GLN A 30 7.29 5.41 10.48
CA GLN A 30 6.18 6.38 10.49
C GLN A 30 5.74 6.71 9.07
N ARG A 31 6.71 6.91 8.16
CA ARG A 31 6.43 7.06 6.73
C ARG A 31 5.68 5.86 6.15
N TRP A 32 6.10 4.63 6.47
CA TRP A 32 5.43 3.41 6.03
C TRP A 32 3.98 3.34 6.53
N ILE A 33 3.75 3.56 7.84
CA ILE A 33 2.41 3.55 8.41
C ILE A 33 1.51 4.60 7.74
N ALA A 34 2.04 5.80 7.44
CA ALA A 34 1.29 6.84 6.74
C ALA A 34 0.95 6.45 5.30
N ALA A 35 1.89 5.87 4.55
CA ALA A 35 1.66 5.38 3.19
C ALA A 35 0.62 4.26 3.16
N VAL A 36 0.70 3.29 4.08
CA VAL A 36 -0.27 2.19 4.17
C VAL A 36 -1.67 2.71 4.54
N ARG A 37 -1.79 3.69 5.45
CA ARG A 37 -3.09 4.33 5.76
C ARG A 37 -3.70 4.99 4.53
N ALA A 38 -2.88 5.68 3.73
CA ALA A 38 -3.34 6.36 2.54
C ALA A 38 -3.84 5.37 1.48
N VAL A 39 -3.08 4.32 1.16
CA VAL A 39 -3.52 3.32 0.17
C VAL A 39 -4.73 2.51 0.64
N ALA A 40 -4.87 2.29 1.96
CA ALA A 40 -6.01 1.58 2.55
C ALA A 40 -7.35 2.33 2.42
N ALA A 41 -7.33 3.62 2.05
CA ALA A 41 -8.55 4.35 1.73
C ALA A 41 -9.22 3.83 0.45
N ASP A 42 -8.41 3.34 -0.50
CA ASP A 42 -8.86 2.94 -1.84
C ASP A 42 -8.71 1.43 -2.09
N TRP A 43 -7.89 0.72 -1.31
CA TRP A 43 -7.60 -0.71 -1.48
C TRP A 43 -8.06 -1.53 -0.26
N PRO A 44 -8.53 -2.78 -0.46
CA PRO A 44 -9.01 -3.64 0.62
C PRO A 44 -7.85 -4.23 1.43
N VAL A 45 -7.22 -3.40 2.26
CA VAL A 45 -6.19 -3.80 3.22
C VAL A 45 -6.85 -4.51 4.39
N THR A 46 -6.38 -5.72 4.71
CA THR A 46 -7.03 -6.63 5.68
C THR A 46 -6.30 -6.74 7.02
N ASP A 47 -5.08 -6.20 7.10
CA ASP A 47 -4.32 -6.11 8.34
C ASP A 47 -4.44 -4.71 8.99
N GLY A 48 -3.57 -4.43 9.96
CA GLY A 48 -3.61 -3.16 10.67
C GLY A 48 -2.26 -2.73 11.19
N VAL A 49 -2.23 -1.63 11.94
CA VAL A 49 -1.00 -0.94 12.37
C VAL A 49 0.01 -1.87 13.05
N ARG A 50 -0.41 -2.96 13.71
CA ARG A 50 0.51 -3.95 14.30
C ARG A 50 1.36 -4.70 13.26
N ARG A 51 0.82 -4.99 12.07
CA ARG A 51 1.53 -5.59 10.92
C ARG A 51 2.32 -4.53 10.16
N TRP A 52 1.73 -3.35 9.95
CA TRP A 52 2.43 -2.25 9.25
C TRP A 52 3.69 -1.81 9.98
N ARG A 53 3.67 -1.85 11.31
CA ARG A 53 4.85 -1.65 12.16
C ARG A 53 6.02 -2.60 11.83
N GLN A 54 5.76 -3.76 11.23
CA GLN A 54 6.76 -4.73 10.79
C GLN A 54 7.17 -4.56 9.32
N GLY A 55 6.62 -3.56 8.62
CA GLY A 55 6.83 -3.36 7.19
C GLY A 55 5.94 -4.24 6.30
N GLU A 56 4.89 -4.83 6.87
CA GLU A 56 3.96 -5.70 6.15
C GLU A 56 2.68 -4.94 5.79
N ILE A 57 2.09 -5.28 4.65
CA ILE A 57 0.74 -4.89 4.24
C ILE A 57 0.06 -6.12 3.62
N THR A 58 -1.19 -6.35 3.97
CA THR A 58 -1.99 -7.47 3.47
C THR A 58 -3.18 -6.93 2.70
N VAL A 59 -3.34 -7.35 1.44
CA VAL A 59 -4.42 -6.90 0.56
C VAL A 59 -5.26 -8.10 0.15
N GLY A 60 -6.59 -7.93 0.10
CA GLY A 60 -7.51 -8.97 -0.35
C GLY A 60 -7.18 -9.47 -1.77
N TRP A 61 -7.01 -10.79 -1.91
CA TRP A 61 -6.59 -11.40 -3.18
C TRP A 61 -7.54 -11.11 -4.34
N ASP A 62 -8.85 -11.01 -4.09
CA ASP A 62 -9.85 -10.70 -5.11
C ASP A 62 -9.62 -9.35 -5.83
N ALA A 63 -8.96 -8.39 -5.17
CA ALA A 63 -8.61 -7.10 -5.76
C ALA A 63 -7.29 -7.12 -6.52
N LEU A 64 -6.43 -8.13 -6.29
CA LEU A 64 -5.11 -8.24 -6.91
C LEU A 64 -5.04 -9.30 -8.00
N ARG A 65 -5.98 -10.26 -8.02
CA ARG A 65 -5.98 -11.38 -8.95
C ARG A 65 -5.81 -10.88 -10.39
N PRO A 66 -5.00 -11.57 -11.22
CA PRO A 66 -4.90 -11.25 -12.63
C PRO A 66 -6.27 -11.30 -13.28
N ASN A 67 -6.55 -10.34 -14.16
CA ASN A 67 -7.70 -10.45 -15.04
C ASN A 67 -7.35 -11.52 -16.07
N SER A 68 -7.87 -12.73 -15.88
CA SER A 68 -7.81 -13.79 -16.90
C SER A 68 -8.44 -13.23 -18.17
N ARG A 69 -7.63 -13.05 -19.22
CA ARG A 69 -8.16 -12.84 -20.58
C ARG A 69 -8.72 -14.14 -21.11
#